data_AF-R6PT55-F1
#
_entry.id   AF-R6PT55-F1
#
_cell.length_a   1.000
_cell.length_b   1.000
_cell.length_c   1.000
_cell.angle_alpha   90.00
_cell.angle_beta   90.00
_cell.angle_gamma   90.00
#
_symmetry.space_group_name_H-M   'P 1'
#
loop_
_entity.id
_entity.type
_entity.pdbx_description
1 polymer ?
#
loop_
_entity_poly.entity_id
_entity_poly.type
_entity_poly.pdbx_seq_one_letter_code
_entity_poly.pdbx_strand_id
1 'polypeptide(L)'
;MATAIILIQLALVLALIFIGARVGGIGLGIYGMVGVFILVFVFGLKPGNLPIDVMLIIVSVITAASTLQAAGGLDYLVGVAARFLRKHPEKITYYGPLTTWLFCLVAGTAHTSYSLLPIISEIATNSKIRPERPLSVATIAASLGITGSPVSAATAAIISTDLLGCKGVELGTILLVCIPSSFIAILVAALVQNHVGKELVNDPIYKEKVREGIVKPEEDSRLIDEMIKNPNPRSKYAVVAFLLGVLAVVVFGSFPSLRPSFMVGDEIHRVSMPETIEIVMMATASLILLASKAKVQDAVKGNVFGAGMNAMVAIFGIAWMGDTFFNGHLDFFKEHISTVVTQYPFLFAIALFFMSIMLFSQAATVRTLYPLGIGLGISPLALVAMFPAVNGYFFLPNYPTEVAAINFDRTGTTRIGRFVVNHSFQLAGFITTFVSIGVGYLIIQLL
;
A
#
# COMPACT_ATOMS: atom_id res chain seq x y z
N MET A 1 18.86 32.69 -13.53
CA MET A 1 18.34 31.91 -14.68
C MET A 1 18.22 30.42 -14.36
N ALA A 2 19.25 29.76 -13.81
CA ALA A 2 19.21 28.32 -13.49
C ALA A 2 18.02 27.93 -12.59
N THR A 3 17.82 28.62 -11.45
CA THR A 3 16.69 28.36 -10.54
C THR A 3 15.33 28.46 -11.23
N ALA A 4 15.13 29.44 -12.12
CA ALA A 4 13.87 29.59 -12.84
C ALA A 4 13.60 28.40 -13.77
N ILE A 5 14.63 27.88 -14.45
CA ILE A 5 14.51 26.68 -15.29
C ILE A 5 14.15 25.45 -14.44
N ILE A 6 14.77 25.28 -13.28
CA ILE A 6 14.45 24.18 -12.34
C ILE A 6 13.00 24.26 -11.87
N LEU A 7 12.52 25.45 -11.52
CA LEU A 7 11.14 25.66 -11.10
C LEU A 7 10.14 25.40 -12.24
N ILE A 8 10.47 25.76 -13.48
CA ILE A 8 9.67 25.43 -14.67
C ILE A 8 9.60 23.92 -14.87
N GLN A 9 10.73 23.23 -14.77
CA GLN A 9 10.77 21.76 -14.87
C GLN A 9 10.00 21.09 -13.73
N LEU A 10 10.08 21.61 -12.51
CA LEU A 10 9.28 21.12 -11.38
C LEU A 10 7.79 21.32 -11.67
N ALA A 11 7.38 22.51 -12.11
CA ALA A 11 5.98 22.80 -12.45
C ALA A 11 5.48 21.87 -13.57
N LEU A 12 6.31 21.58 -14.57
CA LEU A 12 6.02 20.60 -15.63
C LEU A 12 5.82 19.19 -15.06
N VAL A 13 6.74 18.71 -14.21
CA VAL A 13 6.65 17.39 -13.57
C VAL A 13 5.35 17.28 -12.77
N LEU A 14 5.04 18.28 -11.94
CA LEU A 14 3.81 18.33 -11.14
C LEU A 14 2.55 18.38 -12.02
N ALA A 15 2.58 19.13 -13.13
CA ALA A 15 1.47 19.21 -14.09
C ALA A 15 1.21 17.86 -14.77
N LEU A 16 2.26 17.15 -15.21
CA LEU A 16 2.14 15.84 -15.85
C LEU A 16 1.65 14.77 -14.88
N ILE A 17 2.11 14.80 -13.62
CA ILE A 17 1.57 13.96 -12.55
C ILE A 17 0.07 14.21 -12.39
N PHE A 18 -0.34 15.47 -12.30
CA PHE A 18 -1.74 15.84 -12.11
C PHE A 18 -2.64 15.40 -13.28
N ILE A 19 -2.17 15.59 -14.52
CA ILE A 19 -2.88 15.13 -15.72
C ILE A 19 -2.96 13.60 -15.73
N GLY A 20 -1.84 12.91 -15.49
CA GLY A 20 -1.79 11.45 -15.44
C GLY A 20 -2.73 10.85 -14.38
N ALA A 21 -2.78 11.46 -13.19
CA ALA A 21 -3.68 11.05 -12.12
C ALA A 21 -5.16 11.22 -12.49
N ARG A 22 -5.51 12.28 -13.22
CA ARG A 22 -6.88 12.52 -13.72
C ARG A 22 -7.31 11.54 -14.81
N VAL A 23 -6.39 11.14 -15.69
CA VAL A 23 -6.67 10.13 -16.73
C VAL A 23 -6.90 8.75 -16.10
N GLY A 24 -6.21 8.45 -15.00
CA GLY A 24 -6.36 7.19 -14.27
C GLY A 24 -5.77 5.98 -14.99
N GLY A 25 -5.83 4.82 -14.34
CA GLY A 25 -5.27 3.56 -14.86
C GLY A 25 -3.78 3.67 -15.20
N ILE A 26 -3.40 3.28 -16.42
CA ILE A 26 -2.02 3.39 -16.92
C ILE A 26 -1.61 4.83 -17.29
N GLY A 27 -2.54 5.79 -17.29
CA GLY A 27 -2.30 7.17 -17.72
C GLY A 27 -1.16 7.84 -16.95
N LEU A 28 -1.08 7.56 -15.66
CA LEU A 28 -0.04 8.08 -14.79
C LEU A 28 1.39 7.65 -15.24
N GLY A 29 1.53 6.43 -15.76
CA GLY A 29 2.78 5.96 -16.38
C GLY A 29 3.05 6.60 -17.74
N ILE A 30 2.03 6.75 -18.58
CA ILE A 30 2.15 7.38 -19.90
C ILE A 30 2.64 8.82 -19.79
N TYR A 31 1.99 9.63 -18.95
CA TYR A 31 2.38 11.03 -18.75
C TYR A 31 3.72 11.17 -18.02
N GLY A 32 4.08 10.21 -17.17
CA GLY A 32 5.43 10.12 -16.62
C GLY A 32 6.48 9.98 -17.73
N MET A 33 6.26 9.10 -18.71
CA MET A 33 7.18 8.93 -19.85
C MET A 33 7.23 10.16 -20.78
N VAL A 34 6.10 10.86 -20.97
CA VAL A 34 6.11 12.16 -21.65
C VAL A 34 7.00 13.15 -20.90
N GLY A 35 6.97 13.14 -19.57
CA GLY A 35 7.85 13.97 -18.75
C GLY A 35 9.31 13.60 -18.87
N VAL A 36 9.67 12.30 -18.82
CA VAL A 36 11.04 11.83 -19.12
C VAL A 36 11.49 12.35 -20.49
N PHE A 37 10.63 12.22 -21.51
CA PHE A 37 10.95 12.70 -22.85
C PHE A 37 11.26 14.21 -22.86
N ILE A 38 10.41 15.04 -22.23
CA ILE A 38 10.64 16.49 -22.21
C ILE A 38 11.91 16.83 -21.40
N LEU A 39 12.09 16.23 -20.22
CA LEU A 39 13.26 16.48 -19.37
C LEU A 39 14.58 16.12 -20.07
N VAL A 40 14.61 15.00 -20.79
CA VAL A 40 15.83 14.52 -21.46
C VAL A 40 16.06 15.23 -22.79
N PHE A 41 15.06 15.21 -23.68
CA PHE A 41 15.25 15.67 -25.07
C PHE A 41 15.09 17.18 -25.25
N VAL A 42 14.34 17.85 -24.37
CA VAL A 42 14.14 19.32 -24.44
C VAL A 42 15.04 20.04 -23.45
N PHE A 43 15.10 19.59 -22.20
CA PHE A 43 15.91 20.24 -21.16
C PHE A 43 17.33 19.68 -21.02
N GLY A 44 17.67 18.59 -21.72
CA GLY A 44 19.03 18.04 -21.73
C GLY A 44 19.45 17.35 -20.44
N LEU A 45 18.50 16.98 -19.56
CA LEU A 45 18.84 16.22 -18.36
C LEU A 45 19.31 14.81 -18.72
N LYS A 46 20.29 14.30 -17.97
CA LYS A 46 20.65 12.88 -18.05
C LYS A 46 19.47 12.05 -17.53
N PRO A 47 19.03 11.00 -18.26
CA PRO A 47 18.01 10.09 -17.76
C PRO A 47 18.40 9.51 -16.39
N GLY A 48 17.44 9.48 -15.48
CA GLY A 48 17.58 8.85 -14.18
C GLY A 48 17.64 7.31 -14.27
N ASN A 49 17.64 6.66 -13.11
CA ASN A 49 17.65 5.22 -12.97
C ASN A 49 16.28 4.62 -13.25
N LEU A 50 16.25 3.66 -14.17
CA LEU A 50 15.05 2.90 -14.50
C LEU A 50 14.72 1.92 -13.35
N PRO A 51 13.46 1.86 -12.84
CA PRO A 51 13.09 1.03 -11.69
C PRO A 51 12.86 -0.45 -12.06
N ILE A 52 13.85 -1.09 -12.70
CA ILE A 52 13.73 -2.46 -13.23
C ILE A 52 13.40 -3.46 -12.12
N ASP A 53 14.18 -3.47 -11.03
CA ASP A 53 13.99 -4.36 -9.87
C ASP A 53 12.54 -4.30 -9.37
N VAL A 54 12.00 -3.09 -9.21
CA VAL A 54 10.63 -2.89 -8.71
C VAL A 54 9.59 -3.41 -9.69
N MET A 55 9.78 -3.18 -10.99
CA MET A 55 8.87 -3.67 -12.02
C MET A 55 8.82 -5.21 -12.04
N LEU A 56 9.98 -5.86 -11.98
CA LEU A 56 10.08 -7.33 -12.00
C LEU A 56 9.53 -7.98 -10.72
N ILE A 57 9.75 -7.36 -9.56
CA ILE A 57 9.12 -7.78 -8.31
C ILE A 57 7.59 -7.65 -8.41
N ILE A 58 7.06 -6.53 -8.93
CA ILE A 58 5.62 -6.34 -9.12
C ILE A 58 5.04 -7.44 -10.02
N VAL A 59 5.65 -7.71 -11.18
CA VAL A 59 5.22 -8.80 -12.09
C VAL A 59 5.12 -10.11 -11.31
N SER A 60 6.17 -10.45 -10.56
CA SER A 60 6.31 -11.76 -9.90
C SER A 60 5.30 -11.94 -8.76
N VAL A 61 5.16 -10.94 -7.88
CA VAL A 61 4.19 -10.96 -6.79
C VAL A 61 2.77 -10.98 -7.32
N ILE A 62 2.44 -10.11 -8.28
CA ILE A 62 1.10 -10.02 -8.85
C ILE A 62 0.74 -11.31 -9.56
N THR A 63 1.68 -11.97 -10.23
CA THR A 63 1.46 -13.28 -10.83
C THR A 63 1.06 -14.30 -9.75
N ALA A 64 1.81 -14.40 -8.65
CA ALA A 64 1.47 -15.29 -7.54
C ALA A 64 0.09 -14.96 -6.92
N ALA A 65 -0.18 -13.70 -6.62
CA ALA A 65 -1.46 -13.26 -6.06
C ALA A 65 -2.64 -13.49 -7.03
N SER A 66 -2.42 -13.33 -8.34
CA SER A 66 -3.42 -13.59 -9.38
C SER A 66 -3.71 -15.09 -9.53
N THR A 67 -2.70 -15.96 -9.39
CA THR A 67 -2.94 -17.41 -9.33
C THR A 67 -3.69 -17.81 -8.06
N LEU A 68 -3.44 -17.16 -6.92
CA LEU A 68 -4.21 -17.35 -5.69
C LEU A 68 -5.68 -16.94 -5.89
N GLN A 69 -5.91 -15.80 -6.54
CA GLN A 69 -7.25 -15.35 -6.90
C GLN A 69 -7.96 -16.36 -7.83
N ALA A 70 -7.30 -16.80 -8.90
CA ALA A 70 -7.84 -17.80 -9.82
C ALA A 70 -8.17 -19.14 -9.14
N ALA A 71 -7.45 -19.48 -8.06
CA ALA A 71 -7.71 -20.66 -7.25
C ALA A 71 -8.86 -20.50 -6.23
N GLY A 72 -9.53 -19.35 -6.17
CA GLY A 72 -10.52 -19.03 -5.13
C GLY A 72 -9.91 -18.86 -3.73
N GLY A 73 -8.59 -18.67 -3.64
CA GLY A 73 -7.87 -18.55 -2.38
C GLY A 73 -8.22 -17.27 -1.61
N LEU A 74 -8.47 -16.17 -2.33
CA LEU A 74 -8.95 -14.93 -1.73
C LEU A 74 -10.34 -15.13 -1.10
N ASP A 75 -11.27 -15.79 -1.78
CA ASP A 75 -12.61 -16.07 -1.25
C ASP A 75 -12.55 -16.94 0.01
N TYR A 76 -11.67 -17.95 0.02
CA TYR A 76 -11.42 -18.78 1.20
C TYR A 76 -10.95 -17.94 2.39
N LEU A 77 -9.94 -17.08 2.17
CA LEU A 77 -9.38 -16.21 3.22
C LEU A 77 -10.42 -15.21 3.73
N VAL A 78 -11.26 -14.66 2.84
CA VAL A 78 -12.39 -13.79 3.20
C VAL A 78 -13.40 -14.53 4.05
N GLY A 79 -13.75 -15.78 3.71
CA GLY A 79 -14.65 -16.60 4.52
C GLY A 79 -14.09 -16.89 5.93
N VAL A 80 -12.77 -17.06 6.07
CA VAL A 80 -12.10 -17.18 7.37
C VAL A 80 -12.22 -15.89 8.16
N ALA A 81 -11.89 -14.76 7.54
CA ALA A 81 -11.99 -13.43 8.15
C ALA A 81 -13.44 -13.12 8.59
N ALA A 82 -14.43 -13.41 7.75
CA ALA A 82 -15.85 -13.21 8.04
C ALA A 82 -16.29 -13.97 9.30
N ARG A 83 -15.91 -15.25 9.42
CA ARG A 83 -16.20 -16.07 10.61
C ARG A 83 -15.57 -15.49 11.87
N PHE A 84 -14.32 -15.02 11.79
CA PHE A 84 -13.64 -14.39 12.92
C PHE A 84 -14.35 -13.10 13.35
N LEU A 85 -14.63 -12.20 12.42
CA LEU A 85 -15.29 -10.92 12.72
C LEU A 85 -16.71 -11.10 13.28
N ARG A 86 -17.47 -12.07 12.75
CA ARG A 86 -18.81 -12.40 13.27
C ARG A 86 -18.82 -13.01 14.67
N LYS A 87 -17.72 -13.65 15.08
CA LYS A 87 -17.55 -14.14 16.45
C LYS A 87 -17.25 -13.00 17.44
N HIS A 88 -16.77 -11.86 16.96
CA HIS A 88 -16.38 -10.71 17.77
C HIS A 88 -17.03 -9.38 17.31
N PRO A 89 -18.37 -9.33 17.18
CA PRO A 89 -19.08 -8.19 16.61
C PRO A 89 -18.89 -6.88 17.39
N GLU A 90 -18.90 -6.95 18.72
CA GLU A 90 -18.74 -5.79 19.60
C GLU A 90 -17.37 -5.10 19.51
N LYS A 91 -16.38 -5.80 18.95
CA LYS A 91 -15.01 -5.32 18.79
C LYS A 91 -14.67 -4.99 17.34
N ILE A 92 -15.67 -4.84 16.47
CA ILE A 92 -15.48 -4.63 15.02
C ILE A 92 -14.61 -3.40 14.70
N THR A 93 -14.65 -2.34 15.52
CA THR A 93 -13.78 -1.16 15.35
C THR A 93 -12.29 -1.45 15.54
N TYR A 94 -11.93 -2.52 16.24
CA TYR A 94 -10.55 -2.98 16.37
C TYR A 94 -10.24 -4.14 15.41
N TYR A 95 -11.07 -5.18 15.44
CA TYR A 95 -10.80 -6.40 14.69
C TYR A 95 -11.04 -6.25 13.19
N GLY A 96 -11.99 -5.43 12.76
CA GLY A 96 -12.18 -5.12 11.33
C GLY A 96 -10.92 -4.53 10.70
N PRO A 97 -10.37 -3.44 11.26
CA PRO A 97 -9.13 -2.85 10.78
C PRO A 97 -7.90 -3.76 10.89
N LEU A 98 -7.71 -4.45 12.02
CA LEU A 98 -6.57 -5.37 12.18
C LEU A 98 -6.63 -6.55 11.20
N THR A 99 -7.82 -7.10 10.96
CA THR A 99 -8.02 -8.16 9.97
C THR A 99 -7.71 -7.64 8.58
N THR A 100 -8.17 -6.43 8.25
CA THR A 100 -7.91 -5.79 6.95
C THR A 100 -6.42 -5.51 6.73
N TRP A 101 -5.74 -4.97 7.74
CA TRP A 101 -4.30 -4.74 7.73
C TRP A 101 -3.52 -6.04 7.53
N LEU A 102 -3.83 -7.09 8.29
CA LEU A 102 -3.17 -8.38 8.17
C LEU A 102 -3.37 -8.97 6.77
N PHE A 103 -4.58 -8.85 6.23
CA PHE A 103 -4.90 -9.30 4.87
C PHE A 103 -4.04 -8.60 3.82
N CYS A 104 -3.93 -7.28 3.90
CA CYS A 104 -3.15 -6.47 2.96
C CYS A 104 -1.65 -6.65 3.16
N LEU A 105 -1.19 -6.83 4.41
CA LEU A 105 0.19 -7.13 4.76
C LEU A 105 0.67 -8.44 4.13
N VAL A 106 -0.18 -9.47 4.13
CA VAL A 106 0.13 -10.77 3.52
C VAL A 106 -0.06 -10.74 2.00
N ALA A 107 -1.11 -10.10 1.50
CA ALA A 107 -1.41 -10.06 0.06
C ALA A 107 -0.54 -9.06 -0.73
N GLY A 108 0.05 -8.07 -0.07
CA GLY A 108 0.87 -7.03 -0.70
C GLY A 108 0.10 -5.95 -1.45
N THR A 109 -1.23 -5.94 -1.39
CA THR A 109 -2.08 -4.93 -2.04
C THR A 109 -3.29 -4.54 -1.18
N ALA A 110 -3.62 -3.24 -1.18
CA ALA A 110 -4.76 -2.72 -0.42
C ALA A 110 -6.10 -3.11 -1.06
N HIS A 111 -6.09 -3.55 -2.33
CA HIS A 111 -7.29 -3.93 -3.07
C HIS A 111 -7.95 -5.20 -2.52
N THR A 112 -7.22 -6.02 -1.75
CA THR A 112 -7.83 -7.15 -1.05
C THR A 112 -8.78 -6.72 0.07
N SER A 113 -8.78 -5.44 0.47
CA SER A 113 -9.75 -4.93 1.43
C SER A 113 -11.19 -4.89 0.89
N TYR A 114 -11.39 -4.83 -0.44
CA TYR A 114 -12.74 -4.74 -1.02
C TYR A 114 -13.69 -5.85 -0.60
N SER A 115 -13.15 -7.05 -0.35
CA SER A 115 -13.93 -8.19 0.11
C SER A 115 -14.24 -8.16 1.60
N LEU A 116 -13.50 -7.38 2.40
CA LEU A 116 -13.69 -7.26 3.84
C LEU A 116 -14.55 -6.05 4.23
N LEU A 117 -14.47 -4.94 3.48
CA LEU A 117 -15.24 -3.73 3.72
C LEU A 117 -16.77 -3.97 3.82
N PRO A 118 -17.44 -4.70 2.91
CA PRO A 118 -18.87 -4.97 3.06
C PRO A 118 -19.18 -5.80 4.31
N ILE A 119 -18.31 -6.76 4.65
CA ILE A 119 -18.44 -7.60 5.85
C ILE A 119 -18.34 -6.75 7.13
N ILE A 120 -17.37 -5.84 7.17
CA ILE A 120 -17.18 -4.93 8.28
C ILE A 120 -18.39 -3.99 8.42
N SER A 121 -18.86 -3.43 7.30
CA SER A 121 -20.04 -2.55 7.24
C SER A 121 -21.28 -3.24 7.80
N GLU A 122 -21.55 -4.46 7.36
CA GLU A 122 -22.70 -5.25 7.80
C GLU A 122 -22.62 -5.60 9.28
N ILE A 123 -21.49 -6.18 9.74
CA ILE A 123 -21.34 -6.58 11.14
C ILE A 123 -21.50 -5.37 12.06
N ALA A 124 -20.94 -4.22 11.69
CA ALA A 124 -21.10 -2.98 12.43
C ALA A 124 -22.58 -2.56 12.49
N THR A 125 -23.25 -2.51 11.34
CA THR A 125 -24.67 -2.13 11.23
C THR A 125 -25.57 -3.05 12.07
N ASN A 126 -25.37 -4.36 11.98
CA ASN A 126 -26.15 -5.37 12.71
C ASN A 126 -25.92 -5.28 14.22
N SER A 127 -24.70 -4.95 14.63
CA SER A 127 -24.30 -4.77 16.02
C SER A 127 -24.59 -3.37 16.56
N LYS A 128 -25.31 -2.54 15.78
CA LYS A 128 -25.65 -1.16 16.11
C LYS A 128 -24.43 -0.25 16.35
N ILE A 129 -23.27 -0.64 15.83
CA ILE A 129 -22.06 0.15 15.80
C ILE A 129 -22.07 0.99 14.53
N ARG A 130 -21.80 2.29 14.65
CA ARG A 130 -21.69 3.23 13.53
C ARG A 130 -20.65 2.74 12.50
N PRO A 131 -21.02 2.35 11.26
CA PRO A 131 -20.08 1.78 10.29
C PRO A 131 -18.90 2.68 9.93
N GLU A 132 -19.08 4.00 9.97
CA GLU A 132 -17.99 4.98 9.81
C GLU A 132 -16.78 4.65 10.71
N ARG A 133 -17.02 4.12 11.92
CA ARG A 133 -15.96 3.85 12.88
C ARG A 133 -15.02 2.75 12.37
N PRO A 134 -15.46 1.50 12.17
CA PRO A 134 -14.57 0.46 11.66
C PRO A 134 -14.16 0.68 10.19
N LEU A 135 -15.01 1.22 9.32
CA LEU A 135 -14.69 1.37 7.89
C LEU A 135 -13.60 2.40 7.63
N SER A 136 -13.61 3.53 8.35
CA SER A 136 -12.56 4.54 8.21
C SER A 136 -11.19 3.97 8.56
N VAL A 137 -11.07 3.34 9.72
CA VAL A 137 -9.81 2.76 10.18
C VAL A 137 -9.40 1.58 9.31
N ALA A 138 -10.33 0.71 8.89
CA ALA A 138 -10.01 -0.45 8.04
C ALA A 138 -9.48 -0.05 6.67
N THR A 139 -10.04 0.99 6.07
CA THR A 139 -9.58 1.50 4.77
C THR A 139 -8.16 2.03 4.85
N ILE A 140 -7.86 2.82 5.89
CA ILE A 140 -6.50 3.34 6.15
C ILE A 140 -5.52 2.22 6.51
N ALA A 141 -5.98 1.24 7.31
CA ALA A 141 -5.20 0.09 7.73
C ALA A 141 -4.83 -0.83 6.56
N ALA A 142 -5.68 -0.95 5.55
CA ALA A 142 -5.39 -1.67 4.31
C ALA A 142 -4.12 -1.11 3.63
N SER A 143 -4.10 0.22 3.47
CA SER A 143 -2.98 0.94 2.87
C SER A 143 -1.72 0.93 3.72
N LEU A 144 -1.86 0.98 5.04
CA LEU A 144 -0.74 0.88 5.98
C LEU A 144 -0.15 -0.54 6.04
N GLY A 145 -0.95 -1.57 5.75
CA GLY A 145 -0.45 -2.95 5.60
C GLY A 145 0.59 -3.08 4.50
N ILE A 146 0.52 -2.23 3.47
CA ILE A 146 1.44 -2.25 2.32
C ILE A 146 2.85 -1.84 2.73
N THR A 147 2.99 -0.85 3.61
CA THR A 147 4.31 -0.39 4.09
C THR A 147 4.99 -1.40 5.02
N GLY A 148 4.24 -2.36 5.57
CA GLY A 148 4.79 -3.46 6.38
C GLY A 148 4.80 -4.81 5.66
N SER A 149 4.42 -4.86 4.38
CA SER A 149 4.29 -6.11 3.64
C SER A 149 5.62 -6.54 3.02
N PRO A 150 6.06 -7.80 3.19
CA PRO A 150 7.28 -8.31 2.56
C PRO A 150 7.18 -8.48 1.04
N VAL A 151 5.96 -8.47 0.51
CA VAL A 151 5.68 -8.71 -0.91
C VAL A 151 5.04 -7.51 -1.59
N SER A 152 4.87 -6.36 -0.92
CA SER A 152 4.30 -5.20 -1.59
C SER A 152 5.28 -4.52 -2.54
N ALA A 153 4.72 -3.86 -3.56
CA ALA A 153 5.47 -2.98 -4.47
C ALA A 153 6.22 -1.87 -3.72
N ALA A 154 5.65 -1.36 -2.61
CA ALA A 154 6.23 -0.26 -1.86
C ALA A 154 7.47 -0.71 -1.08
N THR A 155 7.39 -1.86 -0.40
CA THR A 155 8.53 -2.46 0.29
C THR A 155 9.60 -2.88 -0.71
N ALA A 156 9.19 -3.49 -1.83
CA ALA A 156 10.06 -3.82 -2.95
C ALA A 156 10.83 -2.61 -3.49
N ALA A 157 10.17 -1.45 -3.59
CA ALA A 157 10.81 -0.21 -3.99
C ALA A 157 11.90 0.21 -3.00
N ILE A 158 11.67 0.19 -1.69
CA ILE A 158 12.66 0.70 -0.73
C ILE A 158 13.88 -0.24 -0.58
N ILE A 159 13.70 -1.56 -0.73
CA ILE A 159 14.78 -2.57 -0.67
C ILE A 159 15.55 -2.75 -1.96
N SER A 160 15.18 -2.04 -3.04
CA SER A 160 15.88 -2.16 -4.31
C SER A 160 17.35 -1.76 -4.14
N THR A 161 18.20 -2.33 -4.99
CA THR A 161 19.65 -2.17 -4.90
C THR A 161 20.06 -0.70 -5.01
N ASP A 162 19.37 0.08 -5.84
CA ASP A 162 19.63 1.50 -6.04
C ASP A 162 19.05 2.43 -4.96
N LEU A 163 18.32 1.90 -3.96
CA LEU A 163 17.81 2.65 -2.81
C LEU A 163 18.44 2.19 -1.49
N LEU A 164 17.67 1.61 -0.57
CA LEU A 164 18.17 1.31 0.79
C LEU A 164 18.88 -0.05 0.87
N GLY A 165 18.70 -0.94 -0.12
CA GLY A 165 19.35 -2.25 -0.15
C GLY A 165 20.88 -2.15 -0.12
N CYS A 166 21.47 -1.29 -0.95
CA CYS A 166 22.92 -1.03 -0.92
C CYS A 166 23.39 -0.18 0.27
N LYS A 167 22.47 0.28 1.13
CA LYS A 167 22.78 1.04 2.34
C LYS A 167 22.66 0.18 3.61
N GLY A 168 22.62 -1.15 3.47
CA GLY A 168 22.57 -2.09 4.58
C GLY A 168 21.17 -2.28 5.19
N VAL A 169 20.12 -1.72 4.58
CA VAL A 169 18.74 -1.99 4.99
C VAL A 169 18.25 -3.23 4.27
N GLU A 170 18.02 -4.29 5.03
CA GLU A 170 17.41 -5.53 4.54
C GLU A 170 15.91 -5.53 4.85
N LEU A 171 15.18 -6.47 4.24
CA LEU A 171 13.74 -6.62 4.45
C LEU A 171 13.41 -6.77 5.95
N GLY A 172 14.20 -7.54 6.70
CA GLY A 172 14.01 -7.73 8.14
C GLY A 172 13.93 -6.42 8.93
N THR A 173 14.79 -5.44 8.61
CA THR A 173 14.78 -4.10 9.24
C THR A 173 13.47 -3.37 9.02
N ILE A 174 12.95 -3.42 7.79
CA ILE A 174 11.68 -2.77 7.43
C ILE A 174 10.52 -3.42 8.16
N LEU A 175 10.47 -4.76 8.20
CA LEU A 175 9.40 -5.47 8.90
C LEU A 175 9.42 -5.15 10.40
N LEU A 176 10.61 -5.10 11.01
CA LEU A 176 10.79 -4.80 12.43
C LEU A 176 10.32 -3.38 12.79
N VAL A 177 10.48 -2.42 11.89
CA VAL A 177 10.00 -1.04 12.12
C VAL A 177 8.53 -0.87 11.74
N CYS A 178 8.15 -1.27 10.53
CA CYS A 178 6.85 -0.95 9.94
C CYS A 178 5.70 -1.82 10.48
N ILE A 179 5.93 -3.09 10.85
CA ILE A 179 4.85 -3.95 11.38
C ILE A 179 4.42 -3.47 12.78
N PRO A 180 5.31 -3.31 13.77
CA PRO A 180 4.88 -2.88 15.10
C PRO A 180 4.34 -1.44 15.11
N SER A 181 4.96 -0.54 14.35
CA SER A 181 4.48 0.85 14.24
C SER A 181 3.09 0.95 13.63
N SER A 182 2.83 0.21 12.55
CA SER A 182 1.50 0.17 11.93
C SER A 182 0.45 -0.48 12.84
N PHE A 183 0.80 -1.57 13.52
CA PHE A 183 -0.08 -2.24 14.48
C PHE A 183 -0.50 -1.30 15.61
N ILE A 184 0.46 -0.63 16.26
CA ILE A 184 0.17 0.33 17.33
C ILE A 184 -0.67 1.51 16.81
N ALA A 185 -0.33 2.04 15.64
CA ALA A 185 -1.06 3.12 15.01
C ALA A 185 -2.53 2.78 14.73
N ILE A 186 -2.82 1.55 14.28
CA ILE A 186 -4.19 1.06 14.06
C ILE A 186 -4.95 0.94 15.37
N LEU A 187 -4.32 0.45 16.44
CA LEU A 187 -4.96 0.35 17.76
C LEU A 187 -5.33 1.74 18.30
N VAL A 188 -4.42 2.72 18.19
CA VAL A 188 -4.68 4.10 18.62
C VAL A 188 -5.79 4.72 17.78
N ALA A 189 -5.77 4.55 16.46
CA ALA A 189 -6.83 5.03 15.57
C ALA A 189 -8.18 4.41 15.91
N ALA A 190 -8.25 3.10 16.12
CA ALA A 190 -9.48 2.40 16.53
C ALA A 190 -10.01 2.88 17.89
N LEU A 191 -9.12 3.14 18.85
CA LEU A 191 -9.49 3.67 20.17
C LEU A 191 -10.15 5.04 20.06
N VAL A 192 -9.55 5.96 19.29
CA VAL A 192 -10.13 7.28 19.06
C VAL A 192 -11.43 7.16 18.27
N GLN A 193 -11.45 6.34 17.22
CA GLN A 193 -12.59 6.22 16.33
C GLN A 193 -13.83 5.64 17.01
N ASN A 194 -13.70 4.84 18.08
CA ASN A 194 -14.84 4.38 18.88
C ASN A 194 -15.69 5.51 19.46
N HIS A 195 -15.13 6.72 19.60
CA HIS A 195 -15.81 7.87 20.17
C HIS A 195 -16.29 8.86 19.10
N VAL A 196 -16.13 8.53 17.81
CA VAL A 196 -16.46 9.43 16.70
C VAL A 196 -17.92 9.29 16.28
N GLY A 197 -18.58 10.43 16.12
CA GLY A 197 -19.96 10.52 15.65
C GLY A 197 -20.99 10.04 16.68
N LYS A 198 -22.26 10.23 16.36
CA LYS A 198 -23.37 9.74 17.18
C LYS A 198 -23.44 8.21 17.14
N GLU A 199 -23.94 7.61 18.20
CA GLU A 199 -24.38 6.22 18.18
C GLU A 199 -25.34 5.97 17.02
N LEU A 200 -25.21 4.82 16.34
CA LEU A 200 -25.90 4.57 15.07
C LEU A 200 -27.41 4.75 15.19
N VAL A 201 -28.00 4.21 16.27
CA VAL A 201 -29.43 4.29 16.57
C VAL A 201 -29.93 5.72 16.78
N ASN A 202 -29.04 6.67 17.04
CA ASN A 202 -29.34 8.08 17.25
C ASN A 202 -29.03 8.95 16.02
N ASP A 203 -28.49 8.36 14.95
CA ASP A 203 -28.18 9.09 13.72
C ASP A 203 -29.45 9.34 12.89
N PRO A 204 -29.80 10.61 12.57
CA PRO A 204 -30.99 10.93 11.80
C PRO A 204 -31.01 10.32 10.40
N ILE A 205 -29.86 10.25 9.72
CA ILE A 205 -29.75 9.70 8.36
C ILE A 205 -29.99 8.19 8.41
N TYR A 206 -29.44 7.52 9.41
CA TYR A 206 -29.71 6.10 9.62
C TYR A 206 -31.19 5.83 9.87
N LYS A 207 -31.85 6.61 10.74
CA LYS A 207 -33.30 6.47 11.00
C LYS A 207 -34.13 6.64 9.73
N GLU A 208 -33.78 7.61 8.90
CA GLU A 208 -34.44 7.84 7.61
C GLU A 208 -34.28 6.63 6.68
N LYS A 209 -33.06 6.14 6.48
CA LYS A 209 -32.79 4.99 5.60
C LYS A 209 -33.42 3.68 6.09
N VAL A 210 -33.56 3.51 7.41
CA VAL A 210 -34.30 2.39 7.98
C VAL A 210 -35.80 2.52 7.66
N ARG A 211 -36.37 3.73 7.76
CA ARG A 211 -37.77 4.00 7.40
C ARG A 211 -38.04 3.76 5.91
N GLU A 212 -37.09 4.10 5.05
CA GLU A 212 -37.16 3.86 3.60
C GLU A 212 -36.92 2.39 3.19
N GLY A 213 -36.54 1.51 4.14
CA GLY A 213 -36.27 0.10 3.87
C GLY A 213 -34.97 -0.17 3.10
N ILE A 214 -34.05 0.80 3.07
CA ILE A 214 -32.73 0.69 2.41
C ILE A 214 -31.77 -0.20 3.22
N VAL A 215 -31.86 -0.12 4.55
CA VAL A 215 -31.04 -0.96 5.45
C VAL A 215 -31.84 -2.22 5.80
N LYS A 216 -31.40 -3.38 5.29
CA LYS A 216 -32.05 -4.69 5.48
C LYS A 216 -31.08 -5.71 6.11
N PRO A 217 -30.91 -5.67 7.44
CA PRO A 217 -29.96 -6.52 8.18
C PRO A 217 -30.01 -8.01 7.88
N GLU A 218 -31.22 -8.56 7.67
CA GLU A 218 -31.44 -9.99 7.43
C GLU A 218 -31.02 -10.43 6.01
N GLU A 219 -31.25 -9.58 5.01
CA GLU A 219 -30.86 -9.84 3.62
C GLU A 219 -29.33 -9.81 3.48
N ASP A 220 -28.69 -8.82 4.10
CA ASP A 220 -27.23 -8.67 4.13
C ASP A 220 -26.57 -9.88 4.82
N SER A 221 -27.10 -10.28 5.99
CA SER A 221 -26.62 -11.46 6.73
C SER A 221 -26.62 -12.74 5.90
N ARG A 222 -27.62 -12.92 5.02
CA ARG A 222 -27.72 -14.07 4.11
C ARG A 222 -26.68 -14.02 3.00
N LEU A 223 -26.40 -12.85 2.42
CA LEU A 223 -25.37 -12.71 1.38
C LEU A 223 -23.97 -13.08 1.91
N ILE A 224 -23.63 -12.64 3.12
CA ILE A 224 -22.36 -13.06 3.74
C ILE A 224 -22.38 -14.55 4.11
N ASP A 225 -23.51 -15.11 4.54
CA ASP A 225 -23.61 -16.56 4.78
C ASP A 225 -23.29 -17.37 3.52
N GLU A 226 -23.73 -16.90 2.34
CA GLU A 226 -23.39 -17.51 1.06
C GLU A 226 -21.88 -17.42 0.76
N MET A 227 -21.25 -16.26 1.01
CA MET A 227 -19.79 -16.10 0.89
C MET A 227 -19.01 -17.04 1.82
N ILE A 228 -19.57 -17.38 3.00
CA ILE A 228 -18.93 -18.28 3.98
C ILE A 228 -19.08 -19.76 3.60
N LYS A 229 -20.16 -20.15 2.90
CA LYS A 229 -20.59 -21.55 2.81
C LYS A 229 -19.89 -22.40 1.75
N ASN A 230 -19.28 -21.83 0.71
CA ASN A 230 -18.81 -22.64 -0.44
C ASN A 230 -17.39 -22.34 -0.97
N PRO A 231 -16.32 -22.36 -0.14
CA PRO A 231 -14.98 -22.35 -0.71
C PRO A 231 -14.69 -23.70 -1.38
N ASN A 232 -14.16 -23.66 -2.61
CA ASN A 232 -13.60 -24.86 -3.25
C ASN A 232 -12.59 -25.51 -2.28
N PRO A 233 -12.69 -26.81 -1.98
CA PRO A 233 -11.80 -27.48 -1.02
C PRO A 233 -10.32 -27.29 -1.32
N ARG A 234 -9.98 -27.10 -2.61
CA ARG A 234 -8.61 -26.89 -3.06
C ARG A 234 -8.07 -25.47 -2.84
N SER A 235 -8.95 -24.49 -2.62
CA SER A 235 -8.56 -23.10 -2.33
C SER A 235 -7.73 -23.02 -1.05
N LYS A 236 -7.97 -23.90 -0.07
CA LYS A 236 -7.15 -23.99 1.14
C LYS A 236 -5.68 -24.33 0.82
N TYR A 237 -5.43 -25.25 -0.11
CA TYR A 237 -4.06 -25.62 -0.49
C TYR A 237 -3.35 -24.48 -1.23
N ALA A 238 -4.08 -23.74 -2.10
CA ALA A 238 -3.55 -22.54 -2.74
C ALA A 238 -3.12 -21.49 -1.71
N VAL A 239 -3.95 -21.26 -0.69
CA VAL A 239 -3.65 -20.32 0.40
C VAL A 239 -2.42 -20.76 1.18
N VAL A 240 -2.32 -22.05 1.54
CA VAL A 240 -1.14 -22.57 2.24
C VAL A 240 0.12 -22.39 1.39
N ALA A 241 0.07 -22.69 0.09
CA ALA A 241 1.20 -22.49 -0.81
C ALA A 241 1.62 -21.01 -0.88
N PHE A 242 0.66 -20.09 -0.99
CA PHE A 242 0.92 -18.65 -0.99
C PHE A 242 1.56 -18.18 0.32
N LEU A 243 1.02 -18.59 1.47
CA LEU A 243 1.55 -18.23 2.78
C LEU A 243 2.97 -18.78 3.01
N LEU A 244 3.27 -19.98 2.52
CA LEU A 244 4.63 -20.53 2.55
C LEU A 244 5.59 -19.72 1.67
N GLY A 245 5.13 -19.26 0.50
CA GLY A 245 5.91 -18.35 -0.36
C GLY A 245 6.23 -17.02 0.33
N VAL A 246 5.22 -16.38 0.93
CA VAL A 246 5.41 -15.14 1.71
C VAL A 246 6.36 -15.37 2.89
N LEU A 247 6.21 -16.49 3.61
CA LEU A 247 7.11 -16.86 4.69
C LEU A 247 8.55 -17.06 4.20
N ALA A 248 8.74 -17.72 3.06
CA ALA A 248 10.06 -17.88 2.46
C ALA A 248 10.70 -16.53 2.12
N VAL A 249 9.96 -15.59 1.54
CA VAL A 249 10.43 -14.20 1.31
C VAL A 249 10.87 -13.54 2.61
N VAL A 250 10.06 -13.63 3.68
CA VAL A 250 10.42 -13.06 5.00
C VAL A 250 11.69 -13.69 5.55
N VAL A 251 11.82 -15.01 5.46
CA VAL A 251 13.00 -15.75 5.98
C VAL A 251 14.25 -15.35 5.21
N PHE A 252 14.23 -15.37 3.88
CA PHE A 252 15.40 -14.99 3.08
C PHE A 252 15.76 -13.51 3.23
N GLY A 253 14.77 -12.63 3.39
CA GLY A 253 15.01 -11.20 3.60
C GLY A 253 15.39 -10.81 5.03
N SER A 254 15.12 -11.66 6.02
CA SER A 254 15.58 -11.45 7.41
C SER A 254 16.95 -12.07 7.66
N PHE A 255 17.31 -13.12 6.90
CA PHE A 255 18.57 -13.85 7.05
C PHE A 255 19.31 -13.91 5.69
N PRO A 256 20.05 -12.85 5.33
CA PRO A 256 20.82 -12.79 4.09
C PRO A 256 21.72 -14.00 3.82
N SER A 257 22.24 -14.65 4.87
CA SER A 257 23.08 -15.85 4.76
C SER A 257 22.38 -17.06 4.17
N LEU A 258 21.04 -17.10 4.18
CA LEU A 258 20.25 -18.17 3.57
C LEU A 258 20.08 -17.99 2.05
N ARG A 259 20.35 -16.79 1.52
CA ARG A 259 20.30 -16.54 0.08
C ARG A 259 21.51 -17.19 -0.60
N PRO A 260 21.34 -17.91 -1.72
CA PRO A 260 22.45 -18.51 -2.46
C PRO A 260 23.54 -17.49 -2.81
N SER A 261 24.78 -17.94 -2.82
CA SER A 261 25.92 -17.13 -3.25
C SER A 261 26.85 -17.93 -4.13
N PHE A 262 27.43 -17.26 -5.12
CA PHE A 262 28.27 -17.85 -6.15
C PHE A 262 29.56 -17.04 -6.25
N MET A 263 30.68 -17.70 -6.55
CA MET A 263 31.92 -17.03 -6.89
C MET A 263 31.81 -16.49 -8.33
N VAL A 264 31.96 -15.18 -8.52
CA VAL A 264 32.03 -14.54 -9.83
C VAL A 264 33.33 -13.76 -9.89
N GLY A 265 34.32 -14.30 -10.61
CA GLY A 265 35.71 -13.86 -10.46
C GLY A 265 36.21 -14.13 -9.04
N ASP A 266 36.82 -13.13 -8.42
CA ASP A 266 37.36 -13.21 -7.05
C ASP A 266 36.38 -12.72 -5.97
N GLU A 267 35.15 -12.34 -6.36
CA GLU A 267 34.14 -11.83 -5.43
C GLU A 267 32.99 -12.82 -5.22
N ILE A 268 32.48 -12.88 -4.00
CA ILE A 268 31.27 -13.64 -3.66
C ILE A 268 30.06 -12.79 -4.01
N HIS A 269 29.34 -13.18 -5.05
CA HIS A 269 28.06 -12.58 -5.42
C HIS A 269 26.92 -13.36 -4.78
N ARG A 270 26.22 -12.71 -3.84
CA ARG A 270 25.00 -13.25 -3.24
C ARG A 270 23.78 -12.80 -4.05
N VAL A 271 22.82 -13.70 -4.25
CA VAL A 271 21.53 -13.37 -4.86
C VAL A 271 20.89 -12.25 -4.06
N SER A 272 20.53 -11.17 -4.76
CA SER A 272 19.98 -9.97 -4.16
C SER A 272 18.56 -10.22 -3.63
N MET A 273 18.06 -9.31 -2.79
CA MET A 273 16.68 -9.41 -2.31
C MET A 273 15.64 -9.34 -3.45
N PRO A 274 15.75 -8.42 -4.42
CA PRO A 274 14.86 -8.41 -5.60
C PRO A 274 14.78 -9.75 -6.32
N GLU A 275 15.92 -10.30 -6.73
CA GLU A 275 16.00 -11.59 -7.43
C GLU A 275 15.40 -12.73 -6.59
N THR A 276 15.64 -12.70 -5.28
CA THR A 276 15.08 -13.69 -4.35
C THR A 276 13.54 -13.64 -4.34
N ILE A 277 12.96 -12.45 -4.28
CA ILE A 277 11.49 -12.28 -4.30
C ILE A 277 10.93 -12.79 -5.64
N GLU A 278 11.56 -12.42 -6.76
CA GLU A 278 11.13 -12.84 -8.09
C GLU A 278 11.10 -14.38 -8.22
N ILE A 279 12.20 -15.04 -7.86
CA ILE A 279 12.32 -16.50 -7.91
C ILE A 279 11.28 -17.17 -7.00
N VAL A 280 11.18 -16.74 -5.75
CA VAL A 280 10.28 -17.35 -4.76
C VAL A 280 8.81 -17.15 -5.14
N MET A 281 8.42 -15.96 -5.59
CA MET A 281 7.02 -15.67 -5.91
C MET A 281 6.60 -16.35 -7.21
N MET A 282 7.47 -16.44 -8.22
CA MET A 282 7.18 -17.20 -9.44
C MET A 282 7.09 -18.71 -9.17
N ALA A 283 7.97 -19.26 -8.32
CA ALA A 283 7.87 -20.65 -7.87
C ALA A 283 6.56 -20.88 -7.09
N THR A 284 6.18 -19.93 -6.24
CA THR A 284 4.91 -19.96 -5.48
C THR A 284 3.70 -19.96 -6.39
N ALA A 285 3.69 -19.14 -7.46
CA ALA A 285 2.62 -19.13 -8.46
C ALA A 285 2.44 -20.52 -9.11
N SER A 286 3.54 -21.18 -9.47
CA SER A 286 3.52 -22.55 -9.99
C SER A 286 2.95 -23.55 -8.98
N LEU A 287 3.40 -23.50 -7.72
CA LEU A 287 2.89 -24.36 -6.65
C LEU A 287 1.39 -24.15 -6.41
N ILE A 288 0.90 -22.92 -6.43
CA ILE A 288 -0.53 -22.61 -6.32
C ILE A 288 -1.32 -23.26 -7.45
N LEU A 289 -0.87 -23.11 -8.69
CA LEU A 289 -1.54 -23.70 -9.86
C LEU A 289 -1.56 -25.24 -9.78
N LEU A 290 -0.45 -25.86 -9.38
CA LEU A 290 -0.35 -27.31 -9.21
C LEU A 290 -1.27 -27.83 -8.10
N ALA A 291 -1.29 -27.17 -6.93
CA ALA A 291 -2.09 -27.59 -5.78
C ALA A 291 -3.59 -27.36 -5.98
N SER A 292 -3.97 -26.27 -6.64
CA SER A 292 -5.38 -25.91 -6.86
C SER A 292 -5.98 -26.52 -8.12
N LYS A 293 -5.15 -26.80 -9.12
CA LYS A 293 -5.55 -27.07 -10.52
C LYS A 293 -6.33 -25.90 -11.15
N ALA A 294 -6.06 -24.68 -10.71
CA ALA A 294 -6.64 -23.47 -11.32
C ALA A 294 -6.14 -23.27 -12.75
N LYS A 295 -6.95 -22.61 -13.58
CA LYS A 295 -6.58 -22.31 -14.97
C LYS A 295 -5.76 -21.03 -15.01
N VAL A 296 -4.64 -21.06 -15.71
CA VAL A 296 -3.75 -19.90 -15.86
C VAL A 296 -4.47 -18.72 -16.52
N GLN A 297 -5.39 -18.98 -17.45
CA GLN A 297 -6.14 -17.93 -18.14
C GLN A 297 -7.03 -17.11 -17.19
N ASP A 298 -7.49 -17.71 -16.08
CA ASP A 298 -8.34 -17.03 -15.11
C ASP A 298 -7.51 -16.07 -14.24
N ALA A 299 -6.22 -16.33 -14.05
CA ALA A 299 -5.32 -15.45 -13.32
C ALA A 299 -5.14 -14.09 -14.04
N VAL A 300 -4.94 -14.12 -15.36
CA VAL A 300 -4.71 -12.89 -16.17
C VAL A 300 -5.98 -12.04 -16.31
N LYS A 301 -7.16 -12.67 -16.22
CA LYS A 301 -8.47 -11.99 -16.28
C LYS A 301 -8.89 -11.41 -14.93
N GLY A 302 -8.22 -11.81 -13.84
CA GLY A 302 -8.52 -11.35 -12.50
C GLY A 302 -8.22 -9.86 -12.29
N ASN A 303 -8.95 -9.24 -11.36
CA ASN A 303 -8.74 -7.83 -11.04
C ASN A 303 -7.37 -7.57 -10.37
N VAL A 304 -6.78 -8.57 -9.70
CA VAL A 304 -5.44 -8.46 -9.09
C VAL A 304 -4.38 -8.25 -10.17
N PHE A 305 -4.46 -9.00 -11.27
CA PHE A 305 -3.53 -8.85 -12.40
C PHE A 305 -3.63 -7.47 -13.04
N GLY A 306 -4.85 -7.03 -13.35
CA GLY A 306 -5.11 -5.71 -13.95
C GLY A 306 -4.62 -4.55 -13.05
N ALA A 307 -4.91 -4.61 -11.75
CA ALA A 307 -4.44 -3.61 -10.79
C ALA A 307 -2.90 -3.58 -10.70
N GLY A 308 -2.26 -4.75 -10.69
CA GLY A 308 -0.80 -4.88 -10.67
C GLY A 308 -0.14 -4.33 -11.93
N MET A 309 -0.71 -4.59 -13.11
CA MET A 309 -0.20 -4.05 -14.37
C MET A 309 -0.31 -2.53 -14.42
N ASN A 310 -1.43 -1.97 -13.96
CA ASN A 310 -1.58 -0.52 -13.83
C ASN A 310 -0.51 0.09 -12.92
N ALA A 311 -0.24 -0.54 -11.76
CA ALA A 311 0.79 -0.09 -10.83
C ALA A 311 2.19 -0.15 -11.46
N MET A 312 2.51 -1.21 -12.21
CA MET A 312 3.81 -1.37 -12.87
C MET A 312 4.05 -0.31 -13.95
N VAL A 313 3.05 -0.03 -14.79
CA VAL A 313 3.16 1.02 -15.82
C VAL A 313 3.29 2.39 -15.16
N ALA A 314 2.55 2.65 -14.08
CA ALA A 314 2.69 3.88 -13.29
C ALA A 314 4.10 4.05 -12.73
N ILE A 315 4.69 2.99 -12.18
CA ILE A 315 6.08 2.99 -11.69
C ILE A 315 7.05 3.28 -12.82
N PHE A 316 6.92 2.57 -13.95
CA PHE A 316 7.81 2.74 -15.10
C PHE A 316 7.94 4.20 -15.54
N GLY A 317 6.82 4.92 -15.66
CA GLY A 317 6.82 6.31 -16.09
C GLY A 317 7.19 7.31 -14.99
N ILE A 318 6.44 7.32 -13.89
CA ILE A 318 6.58 8.38 -12.88
C ILE A 318 7.91 8.27 -12.17
N ALA A 319 8.28 7.06 -11.72
CA ALA A 319 9.49 6.91 -10.91
C ALA A 319 10.71 7.35 -11.72
N TRP A 320 10.74 7.01 -13.01
CA TRP A 320 11.83 7.39 -13.88
C TRP A 320 11.84 8.91 -14.15
N MET A 321 10.67 9.53 -14.35
CA MET A 321 10.55 11.00 -14.46
C MET A 321 11.02 11.70 -13.19
N GLY A 322 10.56 11.23 -12.04
CA GLY A 322 10.92 11.76 -10.73
C GLY A 322 12.42 11.67 -10.48
N ASP A 323 13.00 10.49 -10.67
CA ASP A 323 14.43 10.26 -10.51
C ASP A 323 15.26 11.12 -11.48
N THR A 324 14.85 11.22 -12.75
CA THR A 324 15.49 12.09 -13.75
C THR A 324 15.51 13.55 -13.30
N PHE A 325 14.38 14.06 -12.80
CA PHE A 325 14.29 15.43 -12.31
C PHE A 325 15.13 15.66 -11.05
N PHE A 326 14.96 14.83 -10.02
CA PHE A 326 15.63 15.05 -8.74
C PHE A 326 17.13 14.80 -8.80
N ASN A 327 17.59 13.75 -9.49
CA ASN A 327 19.03 13.51 -9.68
C ASN A 327 19.66 14.55 -10.61
N GLY A 328 18.93 15.01 -11.63
CA GLY A 328 19.38 16.09 -12.52
C GLY A 328 19.63 17.42 -11.80
N HIS A 329 18.99 17.65 -10.65
CA HIS A 329 19.07 18.87 -9.86
C HIS A 329 19.55 18.65 -8.43
N LEU A 330 20.25 17.55 -8.14
CA LEU A 330 20.63 17.19 -6.77
C LEU A 330 21.46 18.28 -6.09
N ASP A 331 22.38 18.92 -6.83
CA ASP A 331 23.23 19.99 -6.30
C ASP A 331 22.41 21.21 -5.85
N PHE A 332 21.37 21.57 -6.62
CA PHE A 332 20.45 22.65 -6.25
C PHE A 332 19.74 22.34 -4.91
N PHE A 333 19.22 21.13 -4.75
CA PHE A 333 18.56 20.74 -3.50
C PHE A 333 19.55 20.66 -2.33
N LYS A 334 20.78 20.18 -2.57
CA LYS A 334 21.82 20.14 -1.53
C LYS A 334 22.15 21.53 -1.00
N GLU A 335 22.31 22.51 -1.89
CA GLU A 335 22.62 23.89 -1.52
C GLU A 335 21.49 24.55 -0.70
N HIS A 336 20.23 24.29 -1.05
CA HIS A 336 19.10 25.06 -0.50
C HIS A 336 18.40 24.42 0.70
N ILE A 337 18.35 23.08 0.78
CA ILE A 337 17.53 22.40 1.80
C ILE A 337 18.26 21.32 2.60
N SER A 338 19.50 20.93 2.23
CA SER A 338 20.21 19.82 2.92
C SER A 338 20.33 20.07 4.42
N THR A 339 20.77 21.26 4.85
CA THR A 339 20.95 21.58 6.28
C THR A 339 19.67 21.41 7.08
N VAL A 340 18.53 21.85 6.53
CA VAL A 340 17.23 21.73 7.21
C VAL A 340 16.81 20.27 7.32
N VAL A 341 16.97 19.47 6.26
CA VAL A 341 16.55 18.06 6.28
C VAL A 341 17.51 17.15 7.02
N THR A 342 18.80 17.48 7.15
CA THR A 342 19.73 16.70 7.96
C THR A 342 19.56 17.01 9.45
N GLN A 343 19.27 18.26 9.80
CA GLN A 343 18.98 18.65 11.19
C GLN A 343 17.59 18.19 11.65
N TYR A 344 16.59 18.20 10.75
CA TYR A 344 15.21 17.80 11.04
C TYR A 344 14.69 16.78 10.01
N PRO A 345 15.19 15.52 10.03
CA PRO A 345 14.84 14.50 9.03
C PRO A 345 13.34 14.26 8.87
N PHE A 346 12.57 14.34 9.97
CA PHE A 346 11.13 14.12 9.96
C PHE A 346 10.36 15.07 9.03
N LEU A 347 10.92 16.25 8.70
CA LEU A 347 10.30 17.16 7.72
C LEU A 347 10.20 16.52 6.33
N PHE A 348 11.06 15.56 6.01
CA PHE A 348 10.99 14.82 4.77
C PHE A 348 9.72 13.95 4.67
N ALA A 349 9.16 13.51 5.81
CA ALA A 349 7.87 12.82 5.85
C ALA A 349 6.74 13.69 5.29
N ILE A 350 6.82 15.02 5.44
CA ILE A 350 5.83 15.95 4.89
C ILE A 350 5.88 15.90 3.35
N ALA A 351 7.09 15.90 2.76
CA ALA A 351 7.26 15.77 1.32
C ALA A 351 6.75 14.40 0.81
N LEU A 352 7.06 13.31 1.52
CA LEU A 352 6.53 11.98 1.22
C LEU A 352 4.99 11.94 1.25
N PHE A 353 4.38 12.54 2.28
CA PHE A 353 2.94 12.62 2.43
C PHE A 353 2.29 13.35 1.25
N PHE A 354 2.74 14.57 0.93
CA PHE A 354 2.18 15.33 -0.19
C PHE A 354 2.41 14.65 -1.54
N MET A 355 3.61 14.11 -1.79
CA MET A 355 3.87 13.39 -3.03
C MET A 355 3.01 12.14 -3.16
N SER A 356 2.72 11.43 -2.06
CA SER A 356 1.83 10.28 -2.12
C SER A 356 0.38 10.63 -2.48
N ILE A 357 -0.11 11.81 -2.05
CA ILE A 357 -1.40 12.34 -2.47
C ILE A 357 -1.42 12.57 -3.98
N MET A 358 -0.36 13.15 -4.52
CA MET A 358 -0.29 13.48 -5.95
C MET A 358 -0.14 12.23 -6.82
N LEU A 359 0.64 11.26 -6.35
CA LEU A 359 1.02 10.08 -7.14
C LEU A 359 0.06 8.90 -6.99
N PHE A 360 -0.80 8.88 -5.97
CA PHE A 360 -1.70 7.75 -5.69
C PHE A 360 -0.98 6.39 -5.63
N SER A 361 0.31 6.38 -5.30
CA SER A 361 1.17 5.19 -5.32
C SER A 361 2.32 5.32 -4.33
N GLN A 362 2.35 4.42 -3.35
CA GLN A 362 3.39 4.34 -2.32
C GLN A 362 4.75 4.05 -2.93
N ALA A 363 4.81 3.05 -3.81
CA ALA A 363 6.03 2.67 -4.50
C ALA A 363 6.55 3.80 -5.40
N ALA A 364 5.67 4.50 -6.12
CA ALA A 364 6.10 5.60 -6.99
C ALA A 364 6.61 6.79 -6.16
N THR A 365 5.99 7.04 -5.01
CA THR A 365 6.42 8.08 -4.06
C THR A 365 7.82 7.82 -3.55
N VAL A 366 8.08 6.60 -3.08
CA VAL A 366 9.42 6.18 -2.65
C VAL A 366 10.41 6.37 -3.79
N ARG A 367 10.13 5.80 -4.97
CA ARG A 367 11.07 5.84 -6.09
C ARG A 367 11.36 7.24 -6.59
N THR A 368 10.41 8.14 -6.42
CA THR A 368 10.57 9.55 -6.80
C THR A 368 11.40 10.32 -5.77
N LEU A 369 11.15 10.13 -4.47
CA LEU A 369 11.73 10.99 -3.44
C LEU A 369 12.92 10.38 -2.68
N TYR A 370 12.99 9.06 -2.50
CA TYR A 370 14.08 8.46 -1.72
C TYR A 370 15.47 8.72 -2.33
N PRO A 371 15.67 8.75 -3.66
CA PRO A 371 16.95 9.20 -4.23
C PRO A 371 17.37 10.58 -3.72
N LEU A 372 16.43 11.53 -3.66
CA LEU A 372 16.66 12.86 -3.10
C LEU A 372 17.00 12.77 -1.60
N GLY A 373 16.21 12.04 -0.80
CA GLY A 373 16.45 11.90 0.65
C GLY A 373 17.83 11.31 0.95
N ILE A 374 18.23 10.27 0.22
CA ILE A 374 19.56 9.65 0.31
C ILE A 374 20.64 10.65 -0.12
N GLY A 375 20.43 11.34 -1.24
CA GLY A 375 21.36 12.33 -1.78
C GLY A 375 21.56 13.53 -0.86
N LEU A 376 20.55 13.91 -0.07
CA LEU A 376 20.62 14.96 0.95
C LEU A 376 21.27 14.50 2.26
N GLY A 377 21.57 13.20 2.41
CA GLY A 377 22.25 12.64 3.59
C GLY A 377 21.31 12.20 4.72
N ILE A 378 20.02 11.99 4.44
CA ILE A 378 19.09 11.42 5.44
C ILE A 378 19.49 9.97 5.72
N SER A 379 19.58 9.61 7.01
CA SER A 379 19.90 8.24 7.43
C SER A 379 18.91 7.21 6.83
N PRO A 380 19.40 6.06 6.32
CA PRO A 380 18.54 4.99 5.83
C PRO A 380 17.47 4.55 6.82
N LEU A 381 17.80 4.44 8.12
CA LEU A 381 16.83 4.06 9.15
C LEU A 381 15.77 5.14 9.37
N ALA A 382 16.13 6.42 9.26
CA ALA A 382 15.14 7.51 9.33
C ALA A 382 14.16 7.46 8.13
N LEU A 383 14.64 7.11 6.93
CA LEU A 383 13.78 6.89 5.77
C LEU A 383 12.85 5.68 5.96
N VAL A 384 13.28 4.63 6.66
CA VAL A 384 12.40 3.51 7.04
C VAL A 384 11.35 3.97 8.07
N ALA A 385 11.73 4.73 9.10
CA ALA A 385 10.79 5.25 10.09
C ALA A 385 9.73 6.20 9.49
N MET A 386 10.11 6.97 8.47
CA MET A 386 9.19 7.85 7.74
C MET A 386 8.40 7.15 6.64
N PHE A 387 8.69 5.88 6.33
CA PHE A 387 8.04 5.16 5.23
C PHE A 387 6.50 5.17 5.32
N PRO A 388 5.85 5.04 6.49
CA PRO A 388 4.40 5.17 6.60
C PRO A 388 3.81 6.48 6.05
N ALA A 389 4.60 7.55 5.93
CA ALA A 389 4.17 8.83 5.38
C ALA A 389 3.69 8.73 3.91
N VAL A 390 4.14 7.70 3.17
CA VAL A 390 3.67 7.45 1.80
C VAL A 390 2.21 6.98 1.74
N ASN A 391 1.56 6.77 2.88
CA ASN A 391 0.14 6.49 3.00
C ASN A 391 -0.71 7.78 3.09
N GLY A 392 -0.35 8.85 2.38
CA GLY A 392 -1.07 10.13 2.45
C GLY A 392 -2.25 10.24 1.49
N TYR A 393 -2.42 9.31 0.56
CA TYR A 393 -3.47 9.36 -0.48
C TYR A 393 -4.90 9.21 0.05
N PHE A 394 -5.11 9.09 1.37
CA PHE A 394 -6.42 9.29 1.98
C PHE A 394 -6.82 10.76 2.05
N PHE A 395 -5.88 11.70 1.93
CA PHE A 395 -6.15 13.12 2.17
C PHE A 395 -7.24 13.69 1.24
N LEU A 396 -7.36 13.12 0.04
CA LEU A 396 -8.49 13.32 -0.84
C LEU A 396 -9.26 12.00 -0.93
N PRO A 397 -10.58 11.98 -0.72
CA PRO A 397 -11.39 10.76 -0.65
C PRO A 397 -11.71 10.20 -2.05
N ASN A 398 -10.70 10.09 -2.90
CA ASN A 398 -10.81 9.63 -4.28
C ASN A 398 -10.00 8.36 -4.53
N TYR A 399 -9.33 7.81 -3.50
CA TYR A 399 -8.69 6.52 -3.67
C TYR A 399 -9.74 5.40 -3.76
N PRO A 400 -9.59 4.41 -4.65
CA PRO A 400 -10.62 3.39 -4.89
C PRO A 400 -11.12 2.65 -3.64
N THR A 401 -10.27 2.40 -2.64
CA THR A 401 -10.67 1.75 -1.38
C THR A 401 -11.57 2.63 -0.50
N GLU A 402 -11.35 3.95 -0.49
CA GLU A 402 -12.19 4.91 0.24
C GLU A 402 -13.55 5.07 -0.42
N VAL A 403 -13.57 5.18 -1.74
CA VAL A 403 -14.82 5.24 -2.52
C VAL A 403 -15.63 3.96 -2.31
N ALA A 404 -14.97 2.80 -2.32
CA ALA A 404 -15.63 1.53 -2.02
C ALA A 404 -16.18 1.49 -0.59
N ALA A 405 -15.42 1.93 0.41
CA ALA A 405 -15.89 1.97 1.80
C ALA A 405 -17.11 2.88 1.99
N ILE A 406 -17.16 4.03 1.31
CA ILE A 406 -18.36 4.89 1.29
C ILE A 406 -19.55 4.15 0.67
N ASN A 407 -19.34 3.49 -0.49
CA ASN A 407 -20.41 2.80 -1.21
C ASN A 407 -20.95 1.57 -0.45
N PHE A 408 -20.09 0.88 0.30
CA PHE A 408 -20.50 -0.26 1.13
C PHE A 408 -21.23 0.17 2.42
N ASP A 409 -21.10 1.42 2.85
CA ASP A 409 -21.87 1.94 3.97
C ASP A 409 -23.27 2.39 3.56
N ARG A 410 -24.22 1.46 3.61
CA ARG A 410 -25.62 1.75 3.33
C ARG A 410 -26.26 2.65 4.38
N THR A 411 -25.71 2.79 5.58
CA THR A 411 -26.25 3.68 6.63
C THR A 411 -26.00 5.15 6.33
N GLY A 412 -25.04 5.47 5.45
CA GLY A 412 -24.64 6.84 5.11
C GLY A 412 -23.80 7.54 6.18
N THR A 413 -23.28 6.81 7.16
CA THR A 413 -22.41 7.37 8.21
C THR A 413 -21.01 7.67 7.68
N THR A 414 -20.52 6.87 6.73
CA THR A 414 -19.25 7.01 6.02
C THR A 414 -19.49 7.83 4.77
N ARG A 415 -18.90 9.04 4.70
CA ARG A 415 -19.21 9.98 3.62
C ARG A 415 -18.15 11.05 3.44
N ILE A 416 -18.28 11.74 2.32
CA ILE A 416 -17.70 13.06 2.11
C ILE A 416 -18.68 14.08 2.68
N GLY A 417 -18.18 14.97 3.52
CA GLY A 417 -18.91 16.07 4.13
C GLY A 417 -19.04 17.26 3.17
N ARG A 418 -19.12 18.47 3.74
CA ARG A 418 -19.33 19.70 2.96
C ARG A 418 -18.15 20.05 2.04
N PHE A 419 -16.93 19.72 2.47
CA PHE A 419 -15.70 19.98 1.73
C PHE A 419 -15.05 18.66 1.34
N VAL A 420 -14.33 18.62 0.22
CA VAL A 420 -13.67 17.39 -0.26
C VAL A 420 -12.71 16.83 0.79
N VAL A 421 -11.98 17.69 1.51
CA VAL A 421 -11.07 17.30 2.60
C VAL A 421 -11.79 16.99 3.91
N ASN A 422 -13.09 17.22 4.01
CA ASN A 422 -13.89 16.87 5.18
C ASN A 422 -14.58 15.54 4.88
N HIS A 423 -13.97 14.43 5.30
CA HIS A 423 -14.52 13.09 5.08
C HIS A 423 -14.09 12.13 6.19
N SER A 424 -14.77 10.98 6.25
CA SER A 424 -14.65 10.00 7.31
C SER A 424 -13.25 9.41 7.54
N PHE A 425 -12.35 9.48 6.56
CA PHE A 425 -11.02 8.85 6.62
C PHE A 425 -9.92 9.76 7.19
N GLN A 426 -10.14 11.09 7.26
CA GLN A 426 -9.12 12.06 7.68
C GLN A 426 -8.54 11.77 9.06
N LEU A 427 -9.41 11.60 10.05
CA LEU A 427 -8.99 11.43 11.44
C LEU A 427 -8.16 10.14 11.60
N ALA A 428 -8.66 9.02 11.08
CA ALA A 428 -7.94 7.75 11.09
C ALA A 428 -6.62 7.84 10.31
N GLY A 429 -6.63 8.50 9.15
CA GLY A 429 -5.45 8.69 8.31
C GLY A 429 -4.34 9.49 9.00
N PHE A 430 -4.68 10.63 9.61
CA PHE A 430 -3.70 11.43 10.35
C PHE A 430 -3.19 10.72 11.59
N ILE A 431 -4.07 10.12 12.40
CA ILE A 431 -3.66 9.37 13.59
C ILE A 431 -2.69 8.26 13.19
N THR A 432 -3.04 7.45 12.19
CA THR A 432 -2.17 6.35 11.78
C THR A 432 -0.84 6.86 11.22
N THR A 433 -0.83 7.94 10.45
CA THR A 433 0.39 8.56 9.90
C THR A 433 1.31 9.05 11.02
N PHE A 434 0.82 9.90 11.93
CA PHE A 434 1.64 10.47 13.00
C PHE A 434 2.12 9.40 13.99
N VAL A 435 1.23 8.49 14.41
CA VAL A 435 1.58 7.45 15.39
C VAL A 435 2.55 6.44 14.79
N SER A 436 2.36 6.01 13.54
CA SER A 436 3.28 5.03 12.92
C SER A 436 4.68 5.63 12.70
N ILE A 437 4.78 6.88 12.26
CA ILE A 437 6.08 7.56 12.11
C ILE A 437 6.74 7.75 13.48
N GLY A 438 5.99 8.23 14.48
CA GLY A 438 6.51 8.45 15.84
C GLY A 438 7.01 7.15 16.48
N VAL A 439 6.23 6.08 16.41
CA VAL A 439 6.62 4.75 16.89
C VAL A 439 7.79 4.20 16.07
N GLY A 440 7.81 4.42 14.75
CA GLY A 440 8.93 4.05 13.89
C GLY A 440 10.24 4.72 14.33
N TYR A 441 10.20 6.01 14.65
CA TYR A 441 11.35 6.73 15.19
C TYR A 441 11.81 6.17 16.55
N LEU A 442 10.90 5.77 17.43
CA LEU A 442 11.24 5.13 18.70
C LEU A 442 11.93 3.78 18.49
N ILE A 443 11.42 2.97 17.54
CA ILE A 443 11.98 1.64 17.26
C ILE A 443 13.42 1.77 16.72
N ILE A 444 13.68 2.69 15.79
CA ILE A 444 15.03 2.83 15.22
C ILE A 444 16.07 3.37 16.21
N GLN A 445 15.68 3.91 17.38
CA GLN A 445 16.64 4.22 18.44
C GLN A 445 17.19 2.97 19.13
N LEU A 446 16.54 1.82 18.94
CA LEU A 446 16.89 0.54 19.54
C LEU A 446 17.61 -0.40 18.55
N LEU A 447 17.80 0.04 17.30
CA LEU A 447 18.51 -0.66 16.23
C LEU A 447 19.86 0.01 15.98
#